data_AF-A0A7J4XLU1-F1
#
_entry.id   AF-A0A7J4XLU1-F1
#
_cell.length_a   1.000
_cell.length_b   1.000
_cell.length_c   1.000
_cell.angle_alpha   90.00
_cell.angle_beta   90.00
_cell.angle_gamma   90.00
#
_symmetry.space_group_name_H-M   'P 1'
#
loop_
_entity.id
_entity.type
_entity.pdbx_description
1 polymer ?
#
loop_
_entity_poly.entity_id
_entity_poly.type
_entity_poly.pdbx_seq_one_letter_code
_entity_poly.pdbx_strand_id
1 'polypeptide(L)'
;MRLVYILLILLFTTNLQAQIANIGDEMLAQQIKQSDKNYKLIYVFCNYCQASQIRYPEVVKATQDNENIDVFFICAQDSIEVAQYADTCKVTSVMYLINQKRKRKLVSFYNPIKATCKYLKKQLGINSDKMGASDFCILDKDNKIISQTNWEMQDDEYFVMLKQYLSK
;
A
#
# COMPACT_ATOMS: atom_id res chain seq x y z
N MET A 1 -12.12 41.49 8.31
CA MET A 1 -11.69 40.28 9.07
C MET A 1 -12.60 39.06 8.88
N ARG A 2 -13.93 39.17 8.83
CA ARG A 2 -14.84 38.00 8.60
C ARG A 2 -14.62 37.24 7.28
N LEU A 3 -14.27 37.95 6.19
CA LEU A 3 -14.02 37.34 4.87
C LEU A 3 -12.75 36.46 4.82
N VAL A 4 -11.72 36.80 5.61
CA VAL A 4 -10.46 36.02 5.65
C VAL A 4 -10.68 34.67 6.35
N TYR A 5 -11.52 34.63 7.38
CA TYR A 5 -11.88 33.38 8.05
C TYR A 5 -12.73 32.45 7.17
N ILE A 6 -13.61 33.00 6.32
CA ILE A 6 -14.39 32.19 5.36
C ILE A 6 -13.48 31.58 4.30
N LEU A 7 -12.47 32.33 3.83
CA LEU A 7 -11.48 31.81 2.87
C LEU A 7 -10.60 30.70 3.47
N LEU A 8 -10.26 30.81 4.76
CA LEU A 8 -9.53 29.78 5.50
C LEU A 8 -10.35 28.52 5.72
N ILE A 9 -11.65 28.64 6.02
CA ILE A 9 -12.55 27.48 6.17
C ILE A 9 -12.77 26.76 4.83
N LEU A 10 -12.81 27.49 3.71
CA LEU A 10 -12.88 26.90 2.36
C LEU A 10 -11.58 26.17 1.96
N LEU A 11 -10.42 26.58 2.47
CA LEU A 11 -9.14 25.87 2.28
C LEU A 11 -9.08 24.54 3.04
N PHE A 12 -9.91 24.34 4.08
CA PHE A 12 -10.07 23.06 4.78
C PHE A 12 -11.16 22.17 4.19
N THR A 13 -11.82 22.60 3.11
CA THR A 13 -12.69 21.74 2.29
C THR A 13 -11.95 21.19 1.07
N THR A 14 -10.66 20.88 1.22
CA THR A 14 -10.08 19.85 0.36
C THR A 14 -10.83 18.58 0.69
N ASN A 15 -11.80 18.25 -0.15
CA ASN A 15 -12.32 16.91 -0.25
C ASN A 15 -11.10 15.99 -0.16
N LEU A 16 -11.11 15.10 0.84
CA LEU A 16 -10.10 14.11 1.12
C LEU A 16 -10.05 13.18 -0.12
N GLN A 17 -9.50 13.68 -1.23
CA GLN A 17 -9.25 12.89 -2.41
C GLN A 17 -8.25 11.85 -1.96
N ALA A 18 -8.57 10.59 -2.20
CA ALA A 18 -7.71 9.47 -1.91
C ALA A 18 -6.25 9.83 -2.24
N GLN A 19 -5.34 9.59 -1.29
CA GLN A 19 -3.94 9.94 -1.43
C GLN A 19 -3.25 8.92 -2.36
N ILE A 20 -3.60 8.96 -3.64
CA ILE A 20 -3.01 8.10 -4.66
C ILE A 20 -1.68 8.72 -5.07
N ALA A 21 -0.59 8.03 -4.74
CA ALA A 21 0.76 8.51 -4.97
C ALA A 21 1.39 7.78 -6.17
N ASN A 22 1.70 8.52 -7.23
CA ASN A 22 2.48 8.03 -8.37
C ASN A 22 3.81 8.78 -8.44
N ILE A 23 4.71 8.48 -7.51
CA ILE A 23 6.02 9.13 -7.37
C ILE A 23 7.12 8.44 -8.21
N GLY A 24 6.80 7.33 -8.86
CA GLY A 24 7.74 6.53 -9.64
C GLY A 24 8.38 5.40 -8.83
N ASP A 25 8.60 4.27 -9.50
CA ASP A 25 9.06 3.01 -8.90
C ASP A 25 10.33 3.14 -8.05
N GLU A 26 11.35 3.84 -8.56
CA GLU A 26 12.64 4.01 -7.88
C GLU A 26 12.55 4.94 -6.67
N MET A 27 11.80 6.04 -6.80
CA MET A 27 11.58 6.99 -5.70
C MET A 27 10.79 6.35 -4.58
N LEU A 28 9.77 5.53 -4.89
CA LEU A 28 9.04 4.76 -3.90
C LEU A 28 9.97 3.80 -3.14
N ALA A 29 10.86 3.11 -3.85
CA ALA A 29 11.80 2.20 -3.21
C ALA A 29 12.78 2.92 -2.28
N GLN A 30 13.22 4.13 -2.67
CA GLN A 30 14.04 4.99 -1.83
C GLN A 30 13.26 5.45 -0.58
N GLN A 31 12.02 5.92 -0.75
CA GLN A 31 11.17 6.36 0.36
C GLN A 31 10.96 5.23 1.38
N ILE A 32 10.67 4.01 0.93
CA ILE A 32 10.55 2.82 1.81
C ILE A 32 11.84 2.61 2.59
N LYS A 33 13.00 2.67 1.92
CA LYS A 33 14.32 2.41 2.54
C LYS A 33 14.77 3.50 3.51
N GLN A 34 14.28 4.72 3.31
CA GLN A 34 14.62 5.91 4.10
C GLN A 34 13.70 6.14 5.30
N SER A 35 12.57 5.41 5.39
CA SER A 35 11.69 5.47 6.55
C SER A 35 12.48 5.18 7.83
N ASP A 36 12.34 6.08 8.81
CA ASP A 36 13.01 6.04 10.11
C ASP A 36 12.24 5.23 11.15
N LYS A 37 11.07 4.69 10.78
CA LYS A 37 10.27 3.82 11.64
C LYS A 37 10.98 2.49 11.91
N ASN A 38 10.67 1.91 13.08
CA ASN A 38 11.23 0.62 13.49
C ASN A 38 10.85 -0.50 12.52
N TYR A 39 9.64 -0.41 11.96
CA TYR A 39 9.13 -1.36 10.98
C TYR A 39 8.58 -0.66 9.74
N LYS A 40 8.68 -1.32 8.58
CA LYS A 40 7.98 -0.94 7.34
C LYS A 40 7.11 -2.11 6.90
N LEU A 41 5.81 -1.86 6.78
CA LEU A 41 4.87 -2.80 6.18
C LEU A 41 4.73 -2.51 4.70
N ILE A 42 5.04 -3.48 3.86
CA ILE A 42 4.80 -3.38 2.42
C ILE A 42 3.68 -4.34 2.07
N TYR A 43 2.55 -3.80 1.62
CA TYR A 43 1.32 -4.54 1.35
C TYR A 43 1.05 -4.62 -0.16
N VAL A 44 0.76 -5.82 -0.66
CA VAL A 44 0.37 -6.06 -2.05
C VAL A 44 -1.13 -5.84 -2.22
N PHE A 45 -1.52 -4.68 -2.72
CA PHE A 45 -2.93 -4.36 -2.95
C PHE A 45 -3.38 -4.69 -4.38
N CYS A 46 -4.58 -5.28 -4.49
CA CYS A 46 -5.28 -5.48 -5.77
C CYS A 46 -6.80 -5.42 -5.54
N ASN A 47 -7.49 -4.38 -6.05
CA ASN A 47 -8.94 -4.22 -5.81
C ASN A 47 -9.80 -5.28 -6.53
N TYR A 48 -9.24 -6.05 -7.48
CA TYR A 48 -9.96 -7.13 -8.15
C TYR A 48 -10.07 -8.39 -7.29
N CYS A 49 -9.28 -8.47 -6.22
CA CYS A 49 -9.14 -9.69 -5.42
C CYS A 49 -9.88 -9.56 -4.10
N GLN A 50 -10.75 -10.55 -3.82
CA GLN A 50 -11.55 -10.60 -2.59
C GLN A 50 -10.68 -10.55 -1.34
N ALA A 51 -9.53 -11.25 -1.32
CA ALA A 51 -8.59 -11.21 -0.20
C ALA A 51 -8.16 -9.78 0.15
N SER A 52 -7.80 -8.97 -0.86
CA SER A 52 -7.49 -7.56 -0.62
C SER A 52 -8.71 -6.77 -0.18
N GLN A 53 -9.89 -6.98 -0.75
CA GLN A 53 -11.11 -6.25 -0.35
C GLN A 53 -11.49 -6.53 1.12
N ILE A 54 -11.23 -7.73 1.63
CA ILE A 54 -11.53 -8.12 3.02
C ILE A 54 -10.44 -7.64 3.98
N ARG A 55 -9.17 -7.93 3.69
CA ARG A 55 -8.07 -7.70 4.64
C ARG A 55 -7.58 -6.26 4.66
N TYR A 56 -7.62 -5.56 3.53
CA TYR A 56 -7.09 -4.19 3.45
C TYR A 56 -7.73 -3.22 4.46
N PRO A 57 -9.06 -3.14 4.60
CA PRO A 57 -9.68 -2.25 5.60
C PRO A 57 -9.22 -2.54 7.03
N GLU A 58 -9.08 -3.82 7.38
CA GLU A 58 -8.62 -4.25 8.71
C GLU A 58 -7.14 -3.92 8.93
N VAL A 59 -6.28 -4.08 7.90
CA VAL A 59 -4.88 -3.64 7.97
C VAL A 59 -4.79 -2.13 8.16
N VAL A 60 -5.52 -1.34 7.36
CA VAL A 60 -5.56 0.13 7.49
C VAL A 60 -5.94 0.52 8.92
N LYS A 61 -7.04 -0.04 9.43
CA LYS A 61 -7.53 0.22 10.79
C LYS A 61 -6.50 -0.17 11.86
N ALA A 62 -5.82 -1.31 11.71
CA ALA A 62 -4.83 -1.77 12.67
C ALA A 62 -3.55 -0.92 12.67
N THR A 63 -3.17 -0.37 11.53
CA THR A 63 -1.94 0.43 11.37
C THR A 63 -2.15 1.92 11.51
N GLN A 64 -3.40 2.38 11.51
CA GLN A 64 -3.72 3.80 11.57
C GLN A 64 -3.12 4.43 12.83
N ASP A 65 -2.45 5.57 12.64
CA ASP A 65 -1.79 6.35 13.70
C ASP A 65 -0.73 5.57 14.51
N ASN A 66 -0.23 4.44 13.99
CA ASN A 66 0.79 3.67 14.66
C ASN A 66 2.18 4.29 14.45
N GLU A 67 2.78 4.77 15.53
CA GLU A 67 4.07 5.47 15.47
C GLU A 67 5.28 4.56 15.20
N ASN A 68 5.12 3.24 15.34
CA ASN A 68 6.18 2.25 15.26
C ASN A 68 6.44 1.74 13.83
N ILE A 69 5.42 1.85 12.97
CA ILE A 69 5.39 1.25 11.64
C ILE A 69 5.06 2.29 10.57
N ASP A 70 5.76 2.21 9.45
CA ASP A 70 5.41 2.93 8.22
C ASP A 70 4.74 1.97 7.24
N VAL A 71 3.73 2.41 6.51
CA VAL A 71 2.87 1.51 5.73
C VAL A 71 2.77 1.92 4.28
N PHE A 72 3.09 0.97 3.40
CA PHE A 72 3.13 1.15 1.96
C PHE A 72 2.17 0.19 1.27
N PHE A 73 0.96 0.67 0.96
CA PHE A 73 0.00 -0.06 0.14
C PHE A 73 0.35 0.08 -1.34
N ILE A 74 0.99 -0.94 -1.91
CA ILE A 74 1.52 -0.89 -3.28
C ILE A 74 0.54 -1.55 -4.25
N CYS A 75 0.22 -0.83 -5.32
CA CYS A 75 -0.67 -1.27 -6.37
C CYS A 75 -0.06 -1.03 -7.76
N ALA A 76 -0.15 -2.00 -8.66
CA ALA A 76 0.32 -1.88 -10.04
C ALA A 76 -0.82 -1.69 -11.06
N GLN A 77 -2.05 -1.48 -10.60
CA GLN A 77 -3.23 -1.32 -11.43
C GLN A 77 -3.27 0.05 -12.14
N ASP A 78 -4.25 0.23 -13.03
CA ASP A 78 -4.45 1.53 -13.66
C ASP A 78 -4.86 2.59 -12.62
N SER A 79 -4.28 3.78 -12.71
CA SER A 79 -4.57 4.86 -11.77
C SER A 79 -6.05 5.23 -11.72
N ILE A 80 -6.78 5.12 -12.84
CA ILE A 80 -8.21 5.43 -12.90
C ILE A 80 -9.01 4.43 -12.07
N GLU A 81 -8.68 3.14 -12.15
CA GLU A 81 -9.38 2.08 -11.40
C GLU A 81 -9.12 2.20 -9.90
N VAL A 82 -7.88 2.53 -9.53
CA VAL A 82 -7.52 2.75 -8.12
C VAL A 82 -8.22 4.01 -7.58
N ALA A 83 -8.30 5.08 -8.37
CA ALA A 83 -9.07 6.28 -8.02
C ALA A 83 -10.55 5.97 -7.81
N GLN A 84 -11.18 5.23 -8.73
CA GLN A 84 -12.56 4.80 -8.58
C GLN A 84 -12.79 3.96 -7.33
N TYR A 85 -11.91 3.00 -7.06
CA TYR A 85 -11.99 2.20 -5.84
C TYR A 85 -11.86 3.07 -4.59
N ALA A 86 -10.87 3.96 -4.56
CA ALA A 86 -10.59 4.77 -3.40
C ALA A 86 -11.75 5.75 -3.09
N ASP A 87 -12.36 6.33 -4.13
CA ASP A 87 -13.55 7.18 -4.00
C ASP A 87 -14.80 6.39 -3.56
N THR A 88 -14.97 5.17 -4.08
CA THR A 88 -16.12 4.30 -3.76
C THR A 88 -16.04 3.79 -2.34
N CYS A 89 -14.86 3.31 -1.93
CA CYS A 89 -14.63 2.70 -0.62
C CYS A 89 -14.19 3.71 0.45
N LYS A 90 -14.11 5.00 0.12
CA LYS A 90 -13.70 6.09 1.03
C LYS A 90 -12.36 5.80 1.70
N VAL A 91 -11.40 5.35 0.90
CA VAL A 91 -10.04 5.03 1.34
C VAL A 91 -9.36 6.28 1.90
N THR A 92 -8.86 6.18 3.12
CA THR A 92 -8.15 7.27 3.81
C THR A 92 -6.62 7.13 3.75
N SER A 93 -6.09 5.92 3.53
CA SER A 93 -4.65 5.68 3.47
C SER A 93 -4.06 5.98 2.08
N VAL A 94 -2.76 6.27 2.05
CA VAL A 94 -2.02 6.44 0.79
C VAL A 94 -1.96 5.12 0.02
N MET A 95 -2.24 5.16 -1.29
CA MET A 95 -2.02 4.03 -2.20
C MET A 95 -0.93 4.39 -3.21
N TYR A 96 0.16 3.62 -3.20
CA TYR A 96 1.32 3.86 -4.04
C TYR A 96 1.20 3.09 -5.37
N LEU A 97 1.13 3.84 -6.46
CA LEU A 97 1.07 3.30 -7.79
C LEU A 97 2.46 3.07 -8.37
N ILE A 98 2.68 1.86 -8.88
CA ILE A 98 3.91 1.47 -9.59
C ILE A 98 3.58 1.06 -11.02
N ASN A 99 4.61 0.97 -11.87
CA ASN A 99 4.50 0.45 -13.23
C ASN A 99 3.48 1.21 -14.12
N GLN A 100 3.23 2.49 -13.82
CA GLN A 100 2.23 3.31 -14.51
C GLN A 100 2.63 3.66 -15.96
N LYS A 101 3.93 3.63 -16.28
CA LYS A 101 4.47 3.87 -17.63
C LYS A 101 4.51 2.61 -18.52
N ARG A 102 3.85 1.52 -18.13
CA ARG A 102 3.86 0.26 -18.88
C ARG A 102 3.29 0.46 -20.29
N LYS A 103 3.94 -0.17 -21.29
CA LYS A 103 3.37 -0.26 -22.64
C LYS A 103 2.12 -1.14 -22.59
N ARG A 104 0.96 -0.58 -22.95
CA ARG A 104 -0.30 -1.33 -23.07
C ARG A 104 -0.31 -2.04 -24.42
N LYS A 105 -0.47 -3.36 -24.42
CA LYS A 105 -0.68 -4.14 -25.65
C LYS A 105 -2.19 -4.29 -25.88
N LEU A 106 -2.63 -4.31 -27.14
CA LEU A 106 -4.04 -4.48 -27.52
C LEU A 106 -4.65 -5.76 -26.92
N VAL A 107 -3.86 -6.85 -26.83
CA VAL A 107 -4.25 -8.11 -26.20
C VAL A 107 -3.19 -8.46 -25.16
N SER A 108 -3.49 -8.25 -23.89
CA SER A 108 -2.60 -8.59 -22.78
C SER A 108 -3.41 -8.76 -21.49
N PHE A 109 -3.36 -9.96 -20.91
CA PHE A 109 -3.77 -10.20 -19.54
C PHE A 109 -2.71 -9.65 -18.59
N TYR A 110 -2.81 -8.36 -18.31
CA TYR A 110 -1.95 -7.72 -17.32
C TYR A 110 -2.32 -8.22 -15.93
N ASN A 111 -1.36 -8.81 -15.23
CA ASN A 111 -1.53 -9.25 -13.86
C ASN A 111 -0.86 -8.23 -12.92
N PRO A 112 -1.64 -7.37 -12.21
CA PRO A 112 -1.10 -6.35 -11.32
C PRO A 112 -0.33 -6.96 -10.14
N ILE A 113 -0.78 -8.09 -9.58
CA ILE A 113 -0.09 -8.78 -8.47
C ILE A 113 1.30 -9.22 -8.91
N LYS A 114 1.41 -9.85 -10.08
CA LYS A 114 2.70 -10.28 -10.63
C LYS A 114 3.63 -9.08 -10.88
N ALA A 115 3.09 -7.95 -11.32
CA ALA A 115 3.86 -6.73 -11.51
C ALA A 115 4.37 -6.17 -10.16
N THR A 116 3.52 -6.13 -9.13
CA THR A 116 3.92 -5.76 -7.76
C THR A 116 4.98 -6.71 -7.21
N CYS A 117 4.79 -8.02 -7.31
CA CYS A 117 5.77 -9.00 -6.83
C CYS A 117 7.13 -8.84 -7.54
N LYS A 118 7.13 -8.57 -8.85
CA LYS A 118 8.35 -8.28 -9.61
C LYS A 118 9.03 -6.99 -9.15
N TYR A 119 8.25 -5.95 -8.85
CA TYR A 119 8.76 -4.70 -8.28
C TYR A 119 9.44 -4.97 -6.93
N LEU A 120 8.76 -5.66 -6.01
CA LEU A 120 9.29 -6.00 -4.68
C LEU A 120 10.61 -6.77 -4.77
N LYS A 121 10.67 -7.79 -5.63
CA LYS A 121 11.88 -8.59 -5.86
C LYS A 121 13.03 -7.75 -6.42
N LYS A 122 12.75 -6.90 -7.42
CA LYS A 122 13.78 -6.10 -8.09
C LYS A 122 14.30 -4.95 -7.22
N GLN A 123 13.40 -4.22 -6.57
CA GLN A 123 13.74 -2.95 -5.91
C GLN A 123 14.10 -3.13 -4.44
N LEU A 124 13.52 -4.14 -3.78
CA LEU A 124 13.60 -4.33 -2.33
C LEU A 124 14.20 -5.70 -1.94
N GLY A 125 14.47 -6.59 -2.90
CA GLY A 125 15.06 -7.90 -2.62
C GLY A 125 14.11 -8.90 -1.95
N ILE A 126 12.80 -8.64 -1.98
CA ILE A 126 11.78 -9.49 -1.33
C ILE A 126 11.51 -10.73 -2.19
N ASN A 127 11.57 -11.92 -1.57
CA ASN A 127 11.18 -13.16 -2.22
C ASN A 127 9.66 -13.28 -2.29
N SER A 128 9.06 -12.73 -3.33
CA SER A 128 7.62 -12.67 -3.56
C SER A 128 7.03 -13.89 -4.27
N ASP A 129 7.77 -15.00 -4.40
CA ASP A 129 7.36 -16.17 -5.20
C ASP A 129 6.09 -16.86 -4.64
N LYS A 130 5.82 -16.70 -3.33
CA LYS A 130 4.58 -17.14 -2.66
C LYS A 130 3.68 -15.98 -2.22
N MET A 131 3.88 -14.77 -2.74
CA MET A 131 3.03 -13.64 -2.40
C MET A 131 1.89 -13.49 -3.43
N GLY A 132 0.69 -13.21 -2.93
CA GLY A 132 -0.52 -12.93 -3.67
C GLY A 132 -1.11 -11.57 -3.31
N ALA A 133 -2.38 -11.38 -3.71
CA ALA A 133 -3.14 -10.20 -3.28
C ALA A 133 -3.34 -10.25 -1.76
N SER A 134 -3.22 -9.09 -1.11
CA SER A 134 -3.26 -8.90 0.34
C SER A 134 -2.04 -9.36 1.13
N ASP A 135 -1.07 -10.04 0.53
CA ASP A 135 0.11 -10.42 1.30
C ASP A 135 0.95 -9.17 1.61
N PHE A 136 1.52 -9.16 2.81
CA PHE A 136 2.51 -8.20 3.24
C PHE A 136 3.84 -8.84 3.62
N CYS A 137 4.87 -8.01 3.62
CA CYS A 137 6.13 -8.27 4.33
C CYS A 137 6.45 -7.13 5.29
N ILE A 138 7.18 -7.46 6.36
CA ILE A 138 7.70 -6.52 7.34
C ILE A 138 9.21 -6.43 7.16
N LEU A 139 9.69 -5.21 6.99
CA LEU A 139 11.11 -4.87 7.05
C LEU A 139 11.39 -4.19 8.39
N ASP A 140 12.57 -4.43 8.96
CA ASP A 140 13.06 -3.67 10.10
C ASP A 140 13.64 -2.29 9.67
N LYS A 141 14.12 -1.53 10.66
CA LYS A 141 14.77 -0.23 10.45
C LYS A 141 15.96 -0.32 9.48
N ASP A 142 16.67 -1.45 9.46
CA ASP A 142 17.85 -1.70 8.63
C ASP A 142 17.49 -2.30 7.25
N ASN A 143 16.19 -2.31 6.90
CA ASN A 143 15.63 -2.82 5.65
C ASN A 143 15.77 -4.34 5.47
N LYS A 144 15.98 -5.09 6.55
CA LYS A 144 15.98 -6.55 6.52
C LYS A 144 14.55 -7.06 6.63
N ILE A 145 14.21 -8.04 5.78
CA ILE A 145 12.92 -8.73 5.84
C ILE A 145 12.91 -9.63 7.07
N ILE A 146 11.99 -9.38 7.99
CA ILE A 146 11.87 -10.13 9.25
C ILE A 146 10.59 -10.95 9.32
N SER A 147 9.61 -10.65 8.47
CA SER A 147 8.37 -11.42 8.37
C SER A 147 7.71 -11.24 7.01
N GLN A 148 6.98 -12.26 6.57
CA GLN A 148 6.30 -12.27 5.29
C GLN A 148 5.14 -13.27 5.32
N THR A 149 4.00 -12.83 4.80
CA THR A 149 2.80 -13.66 4.61
C THR A 149 2.82 -14.36 3.25
N ASN A 150 1.87 -15.27 3.04
CA ASN A 150 1.69 -15.96 1.77
C ASN A 150 0.20 -16.24 1.51
N TRP A 151 -0.10 -16.51 0.25
CA TRP A 151 -1.45 -16.71 -0.28
C TRP A 151 -2.24 -17.91 0.32
N GLU A 152 -1.59 -18.80 1.07
CA GLU A 152 -2.22 -19.95 1.74
C GLU A 152 -2.56 -19.66 3.21
N MET A 153 -2.08 -18.53 3.76
CA MET A 153 -2.21 -18.17 5.17
C MET A 153 -3.66 -17.81 5.55
N GLN A 154 -4.12 -18.35 6.68
CA GLN A 154 -5.44 -18.05 7.25
C GLN A 154 -5.46 -16.68 7.93
N ASP A 155 -6.65 -16.07 8.03
CA ASP A 155 -6.82 -14.71 8.55
C ASP A 155 -6.35 -14.56 10.00
N ASP A 156 -6.62 -15.56 10.86
CA ASP A 156 -6.20 -15.50 12.27
C ASP A 156 -4.67 -15.44 12.40
N GLU A 157 -3.95 -16.30 11.67
CA GLU A 157 -2.49 -16.31 11.65
C GLU A 157 -1.93 -15.01 11.06
N TYR A 158 -2.54 -14.54 9.97
CA TYR A 158 -2.18 -13.30 9.28
C TYR A 158 -2.25 -12.09 10.23
N PHE A 159 -3.35 -11.93 10.96
CA PHE A 159 -3.53 -10.77 11.85
C PHE A 159 -2.77 -10.91 13.17
N VAL A 160 -2.57 -12.14 13.68
CA VAL A 160 -1.67 -12.38 14.82
C VAL A 160 -0.24 -11.95 14.47
N MET A 161 0.25 -12.33 13.28
CA MET A 161 1.56 -11.92 12.79
C MET A 161 1.68 -10.40 12.68
N LEU A 162 0.68 -9.73 12.09
CA LEU A 162 0.69 -8.26 11.97
C LEU A 162 0.79 -7.57 13.33
N LYS A 163 -0.01 -8.00 14.31
CA LYS A 163 -0.08 -7.38 15.65
C LYS A 163 1.25 -7.34 16.40
N GLN A 164 2.15 -8.30 16.14
CA GLN A 164 3.48 -8.35 16.76
C GLN A 164 4.31 -7.09 16.48
N TYR A 165 4.08 -6.42 15.36
CA TYR A 165 4.84 -5.24 14.92
C TYR A 165 4.14 -3.91 15.22
N LEU A 166 2.88 -3.97 15.66
CA LEU A 166 2.09 -2.79 16.02
C LEU A 166 2.23 -2.40 17.50
N SER A 167 2.76 -3.30 18.31
CA SER A 167 2.98 -3.09 19.74
C SER A 167 4.22 -2.21 19.95
N LYS A 168 4.14 -1.25 20.89
CA LYS A 168 5.28 -0.43 21.32
C LYS A 168 6.27 -1.24 22.15
#